data_AF-A0A9P7HPE4-F1
#
_entry.id   AF-A0A9P7HPE4-F1
#
_cell.length_a   1.000
_cell.length_b   1.000
_cell.length_c   1.000
_cell.angle_alpha   90.00
_cell.angle_beta   90.00
_cell.angle_gamma   90.00
#
_symmetry.space_group_name_H-M   'P 1'
#
loop_
_entity.id
_entity.type
_entity.pdbx_description
1 polymer ?
#
loop_
_entity_poly.entity_id
_entity_poly.type
_entity_poly.pdbx_seq_one_letter_code
_entity_poly.pdbx_strand_id
1 'polypeptide(L)'
;MTKGEIIKTSWPQGPHDSWSGQSIFAQKFPKNIEFINNLKLDKKLQPKKYEIEGTHPESKILFKNVNIIESTGHEPYKGDVLIQGTLISAVGQVPNREELEKDPTVRVFEGRGRTLMSGLGDGHTHFTWNGGDLNRLGELDVEEHVLLTIKSAQCFLDSGYTMCFGAASAKDRLDVVVRDAINAHANLMSEGWIGL
;
A
#
# COMPACT_ATOMS: atom_id res chain seq x y z
N MET A 1 -16.20 60.15 11.40
CA MET A 1 -16.60 58.74 11.21
C MET A 1 -15.33 57.92 11.11
N THR A 2 -15.21 56.96 12.03
CA THR A 2 -14.01 56.23 12.45
C THR A 2 -13.61 55.16 11.44
N LYS A 3 -12.30 55.05 11.14
CA LYS A 3 -11.72 53.93 10.39
C LYS A 3 -11.59 52.74 11.34
N GLY A 4 -12.14 51.58 10.97
CA GLY A 4 -12.09 50.35 11.76
C GLY A 4 -10.68 49.76 11.82
N GLU A 5 -10.23 49.40 13.02
CA GLU A 5 -8.98 48.70 13.28
C GLU A 5 -9.10 47.21 12.94
N ILE A 6 -8.10 46.69 12.23
CA ILE A 6 -7.95 45.25 11.95
C ILE A 6 -7.14 44.65 13.10
N ILE A 7 -7.77 43.80 13.91
CA ILE A 7 -7.12 43.07 15.00
C ILE A 7 -6.32 41.92 14.40
N LYS A 8 -4.98 42.01 14.41
CA LYS A 8 -4.09 40.88 14.11
C LYS A 8 -3.97 40.00 15.35
N THR A 9 -4.54 38.81 15.32
CA THR A 9 -4.27 37.78 16.33
C THR A 9 -2.91 37.15 16.08
N SER A 10 -1.89 37.56 16.84
CA SER A 10 -0.59 36.90 16.86
C SER A 10 -0.64 35.68 17.80
N TRP A 11 -0.19 34.53 17.32
CA TRP A 11 0.13 33.38 18.18
C TRP A 11 1.16 33.78 19.25
N PRO A 12 1.07 33.27 20.50
CA PRO A 12 2.01 33.63 21.55
C PRO A 12 3.42 33.17 21.16
N GLN A 13 4.30 34.14 20.93
CA GLN A 13 5.73 33.90 20.71
C GLN A 13 6.33 33.51 22.06
N GLY A 14 6.70 32.23 22.21
CA GLY A 14 7.55 31.78 23.31
C GLY A 14 8.90 32.51 23.27
N PRO A 15 9.64 32.59 24.39
CA PRO A 15 10.90 33.31 24.45
C PRO A 15 11.89 32.69 23.46
N HIS A 16 12.17 33.45 22.40
CA HIS A 16 13.34 33.23 21.56
C HIS A 16 14.58 33.53 22.42
N ASP A 17 15.58 32.65 22.32
CA ASP A 17 16.94 32.80 22.83
C ASP A 17 17.23 32.21 24.22
N SER A 18 17.38 30.88 24.25
CA SER A 18 18.47 30.24 25.01
C SER A 18 18.78 28.85 24.43
N TRP A 19 19.40 28.83 23.24
CA TRP A 19 20.12 27.62 22.81
C TRP A 19 21.40 27.53 23.66
N SER A 20 21.29 26.89 24.83
CA SER A 20 22.46 26.46 25.57
C SER A 20 23.28 25.51 24.69
N GLY A 21 24.59 25.74 24.65
CA GLY A 21 25.55 25.09 23.74
C GLY A 21 25.70 23.59 23.95
N GLN A 22 24.65 22.81 23.68
CA GLN A 22 24.76 21.39 23.47
C GLN A 22 25.04 21.14 22.00
N SER A 23 26.15 20.45 21.74
CA SER A 23 26.52 19.91 20.44
C SER A 23 25.28 19.29 19.77
N ILE A 24 24.92 19.85 18.60
CA ILE A 24 23.89 19.32 17.69
C ILE A 24 24.12 17.85 17.30
N PHE A 25 25.29 17.28 17.60
CA PHE A 25 25.63 15.87 17.38
C PHE A 25 25.40 14.96 18.60
N ALA A 26 24.98 15.48 19.76
CA ALA A 26 24.72 14.69 20.97
C ALA A 26 23.24 14.28 21.16
N GLN A 27 22.31 14.84 20.38
CA GLN A 27 20.89 14.56 20.51
C GLN A 27 20.51 13.27 19.77
N LYS A 28 20.22 12.21 20.53
CA LYS A 28 19.65 10.97 19.99
C LYS A 28 18.24 11.22 19.43
N PHE A 29 18.02 10.67 18.24
CA PHE A 29 16.80 10.51 17.41
C PHE A 29 15.45 10.33 18.16
N PRO A 30 14.31 10.53 17.48
CA PRO A 30 13.56 11.78 17.36
C PRO A 30 12.79 12.22 18.64
N LYS A 31 12.65 13.54 18.82
CA LYS A 31 12.09 14.20 20.03
C LYS A 31 10.62 13.91 20.31
N ASN A 32 9.89 13.34 19.35
CA ASN A 32 8.45 13.12 19.42
C ASN A 32 8.07 11.69 19.81
N ILE A 33 9.01 10.78 20.08
CA ILE A 33 8.69 9.38 20.41
C ILE A 33 7.80 9.29 21.66
N GLU A 34 8.16 9.99 22.73
CA GLU A 34 7.38 9.99 23.97
C GLU A 34 5.97 10.55 23.74
N PHE A 35 5.85 11.63 22.95
CA PHE A 35 4.56 12.20 22.59
C PHE A 35 3.71 11.24 21.75
N ILE A 36 4.30 10.58 20.75
CA ILE A 36 3.62 9.58 19.91
C ILE A 36 3.14 8.41 20.76
N ASN A 37 4.01 7.86 21.61
CA ASN A 37 3.68 6.72 22.47
C ASN A 37 2.58 7.05 23.48
N ASN A 38 2.50 8.31 23.91
CA ASN A 38 1.48 8.79 24.85
C ASN A 38 0.24 9.38 24.15
N LEU A 39 0.18 9.41 22.82
CA LEU A 39 -0.93 9.96 22.08
C LEU A 39 -2.17 9.05 22.20
N LYS A 40 -3.13 9.48 23.01
CA LYS A 40 -4.42 8.80 23.18
C LYS A 40 -5.45 9.40 22.24
N LEU A 41 -5.50 8.90 21.01
CA LEU A 41 -6.56 9.27 20.06
C LEU A 41 -7.88 8.58 20.45
N ASP A 42 -8.99 9.28 20.24
CA ASP A 42 -10.33 8.69 20.37
C ASP A 42 -10.44 7.44 19.48
N LYS A 43 -11.19 6.42 19.94
CA LYS A 43 -11.41 5.19 19.16
C LYS A 43 -11.98 5.48 17.77
N LYS A 44 -12.77 6.55 17.60
CA LYS A 44 -13.35 6.97 16.31
C LYS A 44 -12.32 7.56 15.35
N LEU A 45 -11.18 8.02 15.85
CA LEU A 45 -10.08 8.58 15.06
C LEU A 45 -9.02 7.53 14.72
N GLN A 46 -9.21 6.28 15.18
CA GLN A 46 -8.34 5.18 14.79
C GLN A 46 -8.59 4.84 13.32
N PRO A 47 -7.54 4.51 12.55
CA PRO A 47 -7.71 4.02 11.19
C PRO A 47 -8.67 2.83 11.16
N LYS A 48 -9.58 2.80 10.18
CA LYS A 48 -10.40 1.62 9.94
C LYS A 48 -9.47 0.45 9.64
N LYS A 49 -9.71 -0.71 10.27
CA LYS A 49 -9.04 -1.95 9.91
C LYS A 49 -9.58 -2.40 8.55
N TYR A 50 -8.72 -2.44 7.55
CA TYR A 50 -9.04 -3.03 6.26
C TYR A 50 -8.48 -4.44 6.23
N GLU A 51 -9.31 -5.41 5.87
CA GLU A 51 -8.90 -6.76 5.58
C GLU A 51 -9.20 -7.01 4.10
N ILE A 52 -8.21 -7.55 3.42
CA ILE A 52 -8.36 -8.05 2.07
C ILE A 52 -8.88 -9.48 2.22
N GLU A 53 -9.98 -9.83 1.55
CA GLU A 53 -10.59 -11.17 1.51
C GLU A 53 -9.69 -12.18 0.80
N GLY A 54 -8.52 -12.43 1.36
CA GLY A 54 -7.42 -13.09 0.67
C GLY A 54 -7.54 -14.60 0.59
N THR A 55 -6.38 -15.19 0.32
CA THR A 55 -6.18 -16.63 0.30
C THR A 55 -6.66 -17.30 1.60
N HIS A 56 -7.36 -18.44 1.48
CA HIS A 56 -7.82 -19.22 2.62
C HIS A 56 -6.67 -19.48 3.64
N PRO A 57 -6.90 -19.44 4.97
CA PRO A 57 -5.85 -19.57 5.98
C PRO A 57 -4.98 -20.82 5.83
N GLU A 58 -5.59 -21.94 5.42
CA GLU A 58 -4.89 -23.22 5.21
C GLU A 58 -4.18 -23.33 3.85
N SER A 59 -4.28 -22.32 2.98
CA SER A 59 -3.63 -22.36 1.67
C SER A 59 -2.10 -22.34 1.81
N LYS A 60 -1.44 -23.22 1.07
CA LYS A 60 0.03 -23.27 0.99
C LYS A 60 0.47 -23.09 -0.46
N ILE A 61 1.41 -22.19 -0.68
CA ILE A 61 2.02 -21.94 -2.00
C ILE A 61 3.52 -22.06 -1.86
N LEU A 62 4.15 -22.88 -2.70
CA LEU A 62 5.60 -23.04 -2.77
C LEU A 62 6.10 -22.56 -4.13
N PHE A 63 6.88 -21.49 -4.15
CA PHE A 63 7.69 -21.13 -5.29
C PHE A 63 9.05 -21.80 -5.15
N LYS A 64 9.46 -22.62 -6.12
CA LYS A 64 10.75 -23.29 -6.10
C LYS A 64 11.66 -22.83 -7.23
N ASN A 65 12.97 -22.88 -6.99
CA ASN A 65 14.01 -22.58 -7.97
C ASN A 65 13.80 -21.18 -8.59
N VAL A 66 13.74 -20.18 -7.73
CA VAL A 66 13.67 -18.77 -8.09
C VAL A 66 14.97 -18.06 -7.72
N ASN A 67 15.24 -16.94 -8.37
CA ASN A 67 16.26 -15.97 -7.95
C ASN A 67 15.59 -14.88 -7.11
N ILE A 68 15.93 -14.76 -5.84
CA ILE A 68 15.18 -13.96 -4.86
C ILE A 68 15.82 -12.58 -4.72
N ILE A 69 14.98 -11.55 -4.72
CA ILE A 69 15.32 -10.20 -4.28
C ILE A 69 14.44 -9.85 -3.08
N GLU A 70 15.02 -9.80 -1.89
CA GLU A 70 14.30 -9.57 -0.62
C GLU A 70 14.06 -8.10 -0.28
N SER A 71 14.59 -7.17 -1.10
CA SER A 71 14.48 -5.72 -0.88
C SER A 71 15.08 -5.23 0.45
N THR A 72 15.95 -6.02 1.07
CA THR A 72 16.72 -5.69 2.29
C THR A 72 18.07 -5.02 1.99
N GLY A 73 18.46 -4.99 0.71
CA GLY A 73 19.80 -4.58 0.26
C GLY A 73 20.79 -5.75 0.11
N HIS A 74 20.38 -6.99 0.40
CA HIS A 74 21.17 -8.18 0.08
C HIS A 74 21.22 -8.42 -1.44
N GLU A 75 22.34 -8.98 -1.91
CA GLU A 75 22.49 -9.40 -3.30
C GLU A 75 21.49 -10.51 -3.65
N PRO A 76 20.99 -10.58 -4.90
CA PRO A 76 20.07 -11.63 -5.31
C PRO A 76 20.68 -13.04 -5.18
N TYR A 77 19.87 -13.99 -4.74
CA TYR A 77 20.33 -15.37 -4.52
C TYR A 77 19.28 -16.42 -4.89
N LYS A 78 19.71 -17.65 -5.19
CA LYS A 78 18.80 -18.74 -5.52
C LYS A 78 18.14 -19.33 -4.28
N GLY A 79 16.85 -19.63 -4.37
CA GLY A 79 16.13 -20.31 -3.30
C GLY A 79 14.69 -20.59 -3.66
N ASP A 80 13.93 -20.90 -2.60
CA ASP A 80 12.51 -21.21 -2.64
C ASP A 80 11.75 -20.25 -1.68
N VAL A 81 10.45 -20.05 -1.90
CA VAL A 81 9.59 -19.22 -1.04
C VAL A 81 8.31 -19.97 -0.71
N LEU A 82 7.99 -20.06 0.58
CA LEU A 82 6.76 -20.66 1.09
C LEU A 82 5.83 -19.58 1.62
N ILE A 83 4.60 -19.58 1.12
CA ILE A 83 3.50 -18.74 1.61
C ILE A 83 2.46 -19.65 2.27
N GLN A 84 2.02 -19.28 3.46
CA GLN A 84 0.93 -19.95 4.18
C GLN A 84 -0.13 -18.91 4.53
N GLY A 85 -1.37 -19.16 4.10
CA GLY A 85 -2.46 -18.19 4.19
C GLY A 85 -2.07 -16.87 3.51
N THR A 86 -1.91 -15.83 4.32
CA THR A 86 -1.57 -14.46 3.89
C THR A 86 -0.13 -14.05 4.19
N LEU A 87 0.69 -14.96 4.74
CA LEU A 87 2.04 -14.65 5.22
C LEU A 87 3.10 -15.43 4.45
N ILE A 88 4.25 -14.79 4.26
CA ILE A 88 5.47 -15.45 3.80
C ILE A 88 6.07 -16.17 5.02
N SER A 89 6.07 -17.49 5.01
CA SER A 89 6.52 -18.32 6.14
C SER A 89 8.00 -18.69 6.07
N ALA A 90 8.56 -18.78 4.86
CA ALA A 90 9.98 -19.04 4.66
C ALA A 90 10.47 -18.48 3.31
N VAL A 91 11.71 -18.00 3.28
CA VAL A 91 12.38 -17.45 2.10
C VAL A 91 13.80 -18.03 2.01
N GLY A 92 14.25 -18.35 0.79
CA GLY A 92 15.55 -18.96 0.56
C GLY A 92 15.54 -20.45 0.83
N GLN A 93 15.80 -20.85 2.07
CA GLN A 93 15.79 -22.25 2.49
C GLN A 93 14.45 -22.60 3.13
N VAL A 94 13.62 -23.36 2.41
CA VAL A 94 12.32 -23.82 2.91
C VAL A 94 12.47 -25.16 3.65
N PRO A 95 12.04 -25.27 4.92
CA PRO A 95 12.04 -26.54 5.66
C PRO A 95 11.12 -27.59 5.01
N ASN A 96 11.50 -28.87 5.06
CA ASN A 96 10.72 -30.00 4.54
C ASN A 96 10.22 -29.82 3.10
N ARG A 97 10.98 -29.11 2.28
CA ARG A 97 10.62 -28.74 0.90
C ARG A 97 10.25 -29.92 0.01
N GLU A 98 10.93 -31.07 0.16
CA GLU A 98 10.61 -32.28 -0.60
C GLU A 98 9.27 -32.91 -0.21
N GLU A 99 8.85 -32.78 1.05
CA GLU A 99 7.54 -33.25 1.53
C GLU A 99 6.45 -32.31 1.05
N LEU A 100 6.67 -30.99 1.16
CA LEU A 100 5.76 -29.95 0.67
C LEU A 100 5.50 -30.09 -0.84
N GLU A 101 6.52 -30.47 -1.63
CA GLU A 101 6.37 -30.69 -3.06
C GLU A 101 5.50 -31.90 -3.41
N LYS A 102 5.44 -32.91 -2.53
CA LYS A 102 4.64 -34.13 -2.72
C LYS A 102 3.22 -33.99 -2.16
N ASP A 103 2.96 -32.97 -1.34
CA ASP A 103 1.66 -32.73 -0.71
C ASP A 103 0.66 -32.15 -1.74
N PRO A 104 -0.45 -32.84 -2.04
CA PRO A 104 -1.43 -32.38 -3.02
C PRO A 104 -2.20 -31.12 -2.59
N THR A 105 -2.13 -30.73 -1.31
CA THR A 105 -2.74 -29.49 -0.80
C THR A 105 -1.86 -28.26 -1.02
N VAL A 106 -0.59 -28.44 -1.41
CA VAL A 106 0.35 -27.36 -1.67
C VAL A 106 0.34 -27.02 -3.15
N ARG A 107 0.11 -25.75 -3.48
CA ARG A 107 0.27 -25.25 -4.85
C ARG A 107 1.74 -24.96 -5.12
N VAL A 108 2.36 -25.76 -5.98
CA VAL A 108 3.79 -25.61 -6.31
C VAL A 108 3.97 -24.88 -7.64
N PHE A 109 4.78 -23.83 -7.64
CA PHE A 109 5.19 -23.08 -8.82
C PHE A 109 6.69 -23.24 -9.06
N GLU A 110 7.04 -23.79 -10.22
CA GLU A 110 8.44 -23.95 -10.65
C GLU A 110 8.93 -22.67 -11.35
N GLY A 111 9.83 -21.95 -10.68
CA GLY A 111 10.37 -20.66 -11.10
C GLY A 111 11.35 -20.74 -12.27
N ARG A 112 12.02 -21.88 -12.50
CA ARG A 112 13.01 -22.07 -13.57
C ARG A 112 14.13 -21.02 -13.59
N GLY A 113 14.53 -20.55 -12.42
CA GLY A 113 15.55 -19.52 -12.25
C GLY A 113 15.07 -18.09 -12.55
N ARG A 114 13.76 -17.87 -12.75
CA ARG A 114 13.21 -16.51 -12.85
C ARG A 114 13.34 -15.77 -11.53
N THR A 115 13.37 -14.45 -11.62
CA THR A 115 13.44 -13.59 -10.45
C THR A 115 12.09 -13.50 -9.75
N LEU A 116 12.09 -13.72 -8.43
CA LEU A 116 10.99 -13.42 -7.52
C LEU A 116 11.43 -12.27 -6.62
N MET A 117 10.60 -11.24 -6.53
CA MET A 117 10.87 -10.05 -5.72
C MET A 117 9.65 -9.70 -4.88
N SER A 118 9.84 -8.84 -3.86
CA SER A 118 8.72 -8.18 -3.20
C SER A 118 7.85 -7.44 -4.22
N GLY A 119 6.53 -7.46 -4.03
CA GLY A 119 5.63 -6.65 -4.86
C GLY A 119 6.00 -5.16 -4.82
N LEU A 120 5.80 -4.47 -5.94
CA LEU A 120 6.16 -3.06 -6.05
C LEU A 120 5.21 -2.19 -5.22
N GLY A 121 5.76 -1.11 -4.67
CA GLY A 121 5.01 -0.09 -3.94
C GLY A 121 5.13 1.26 -4.63
N ASP A 122 4.02 1.98 -4.76
CA ASP A 122 4.00 3.37 -5.22
C ASP A 122 3.43 4.30 -4.15
N GLY A 123 4.23 5.27 -3.70
CA GLY A 123 3.84 6.25 -2.69
C GLY A 123 3.02 7.42 -3.21
N HIS A 124 2.76 7.50 -4.53
CA HIS A 124 2.08 8.64 -5.14
C HIS A 124 1.37 8.26 -6.44
N THR A 125 0.12 7.81 -6.32
CA THR A 125 -0.69 7.34 -7.45
C THR A 125 -1.93 8.21 -7.71
N HIS A 126 -2.37 8.22 -8.96
CA HIS A 126 -3.58 8.92 -9.43
C HIS A 126 -4.42 7.98 -10.30
N PHE A 127 -5.26 7.14 -9.69
CA PHE A 127 -6.04 6.13 -10.43
C PHE A 127 -7.15 6.73 -11.30
N THR A 128 -7.63 7.91 -10.91
CA THR A 128 -8.76 8.58 -11.59
C THR A 128 -8.37 9.30 -12.87
N TRP A 129 -7.09 9.35 -13.25
CA TRP A 129 -6.64 10.10 -14.42
C TRP A 129 -6.91 9.34 -15.72
N ASN A 130 -7.60 10.02 -16.66
CA ASN A 130 -8.07 9.47 -17.93
C ASN A 130 -7.00 9.39 -19.04
N GLY A 131 -5.71 9.41 -18.68
CA GLY A 131 -4.63 9.30 -19.67
C GLY A 131 -4.23 10.58 -20.41
N GLY A 132 -4.68 11.77 -19.97
CA GLY A 132 -3.99 13.02 -20.32
C GLY A 132 -4.83 14.27 -20.50
N ASP A 133 -6.16 14.17 -20.56
CA ASP A 133 -7.02 15.35 -20.68
C ASP A 133 -7.46 15.85 -19.30
N LEU A 134 -6.54 16.56 -18.64
CA LEU A 134 -6.75 17.13 -17.31
C LEU A 134 -7.93 18.11 -17.24
N ASN A 135 -8.20 18.84 -18.33
CA ASN A 135 -9.30 19.81 -18.37
C ASN A 135 -10.66 19.12 -18.29
N ARG A 136 -10.74 17.89 -18.81
CA ARG A 136 -11.96 17.08 -18.86
C ARG A 136 -12.06 16.07 -17.73
N LEU A 137 -11.08 16.04 -16.82
CA LEU A 137 -11.06 15.11 -15.69
C LEU A 137 -12.32 15.21 -14.81
N GLY A 138 -12.85 16.43 -14.65
CA GLY A 138 -14.07 16.67 -13.89
C GLY A 138 -15.38 16.33 -14.63
N GLU A 139 -15.32 16.18 -15.96
CA GLU A 139 -16.50 16.02 -16.83
C GLU A 139 -17.05 14.59 -16.84
N LEU A 140 -16.25 13.59 -16.49
CA LEU A 140 -16.75 12.21 -16.38
C LEU A 140 -17.78 12.14 -15.26
N ASP A 141 -18.93 11.54 -15.55
CA ASP A 141 -19.92 11.17 -14.55
C ASP A 141 -19.35 10.06 -13.64
N VAL A 142 -19.93 9.92 -12.45
CA VAL A 142 -19.29 9.14 -11.38
C VAL A 142 -19.21 7.65 -11.73
N GLU A 143 -20.20 7.11 -12.44
CA GLU A 143 -20.27 5.71 -12.86
C GLU A 143 -19.14 5.36 -13.84
N GLU A 144 -18.98 6.14 -14.90
CA GLU A 144 -17.90 5.98 -15.88
C GLU A 144 -16.54 6.19 -15.24
N HIS A 145 -16.43 7.14 -14.31
CA HIS A 145 -15.17 7.43 -13.63
C HIS A 145 -14.74 6.30 -12.70
N VAL A 146 -15.69 5.59 -12.07
CA VAL A 146 -15.40 4.37 -11.31
C VAL A 146 -14.83 3.28 -12.22
N LEU A 147 -15.45 3.04 -13.39
CA LEU A 147 -14.97 2.03 -14.34
C LEU A 147 -13.54 2.33 -14.82
N LEU A 148 -13.26 3.60 -15.12
CA LEU A 148 -11.92 4.06 -15.46
C LEU A 148 -10.94 3.81 -14.31
N THR A 149 -11.33 4.18 -13.09
CA THR A 149 -10.48 4.03 -11.89
C THR A 149 -10.13 2.55 -11.63
N ILE A 150 -11.09 1.64 -11.82
CA ILE A 150 -10.87 0.19 -11.71
C ILE A 150 -9.86 -0.29 -12.76
N LYS A 151 -9.99 0.17 -14.01
CA LYS A 151 -9.05 -0.19 -15.09
C LYS A 151 -7.64 0.32 -14.81
N SER A 152 -7.51 1.53 -14.28
CA SER A 152 -6.23 2.06 -13.83
C SER A 152 -5.63 1.20 -12.72
N ALA A 153 -6.40 0.86 -11.67
CA ALA A 153 -5.92 0.00 -10.60
C ALA A 153 -5.48 -1.39 -11.10
N GLN A 154 -6.21 -1.97 -12.06
CA GLN A 154 -5.80 -3.23 -12.71
C GLN A 154 -4.46 -3.10 -13.44
N CYS A 155 -4.25 -2.01 -14.18
CA CYS A 155 -2.98 -1.76 -14.87
C CYS A 155 -1.79 -1.72 -13.89
N PHE A 156 -1.95 -1.12 -12.71
CA PHE A 156 -0.94 -1.15 -11.65
C PHE A 156 -0.67 -2.59 -11.16
N LEU A 157 -1.71 -3.37 -10.88
CA LEU A 157 -1.58 -4.76 -10.45
C LEU A 157 -0.89 -5.63 -11.51
N ASP A 158 -1.28 -5.50 -12.78
CA ASP A 158 -0.68 -6.23 -13.92
C ASP A 158 0.78 -5.82 -14.15
N SER A 159 1.15 -4.61 -13.76
CA SER A 159 2.52 -4.10 -13.79
C SER A 159 3.35 -4.50 -12.56
N GLY A 160 2.78 -5.25 -11.62
CA GLY A 160 3.47 -5.77 -10.43
C GLY A 160 3.41 -4.87 -9.20
N TYR A 161 2.60 -3.80 -9.20
CA TYR A 161 2.35 -2.99 -8.01
C TYR A 161 1.31 -3.67 -7.12
N THR A 162 1.71 -3.97 -5.89
CA THR A 162 0.84 -4.61 -4.88
C THR A 162 0.43 -3.65 -3.77
N MET A 163 0.97 -2.42 -3.77
CA MET A 163 0.61 -1.36 -2.83
C MET A 163 0.72 0.00 -3.53
N CYS A 164 -0.31 0.84 -3.36
CA CYS A 164 -0.36 2.18 -3.91
C CYS A 164 -0.95 3.14 -2.88
N PHE A 165 -0.36 4.32 -2.78
CA PHE A 165 -0.90 5.43 -2.00
C PHE A 165 -1.55 6.45 -2.95
N GLY A 166 -2.88 6.58 -2.86
CA GLY A 166 -3.64 7.55 -3.64
C GLY A 166 -3.32 8.98 -3.19
N ALA A 167 -2.76 9.80 -4.09
CA ALA A 167 -2.34 11.16 -3.79
C ALA A 167 -3.38 12.22 -4.17
N ALA A 168 -4.23 11.92 -5.17
CA ALA A 168 -5.43 12.68 -5.45
C ALA A 168 -6.46 11.82 -6.21
N SER A 169 -7.73 12.11 -5.93
CA SER A 169 -8.88 11.53 -6.61
C SER A 169 -9.69 12.66 -7.23
N ALA A 170 -10.12 12.49 -8.48
CA ALA A 170 -10.92 13.48 -9.18
C ALA A 170 -12.29 13.75 -8.54
N LYS A 171 -12.80 12.80 -7.74
CA LYS A 171 -14.05 12.93 -6.97
C LYS A 171 -13.89 12.25 -5.60
N ASP A 172 -14.69 12.66 -4.63
CA ASP A 172 -14.51 12.32 -3.20
C ASP A 172 -14.37 10.83 -2.87
N ARG A 173 -15.01 9.94 -3.64
CA ARG A 173 -15.17 8.52 -3.27
C ARG A 173 -14.57 7.50 -4.21
N LEU A 174 -13.99 7.89 -5.34
CA LEU A 174 -13.55 6.93 -6.37
C LEU A 174 -12.51 5.95 -5.82
N ASP A 175 -11.38 6.45 -5.32
CA ASP A 175 -10.32 5.62 -4.74
C ASP A 175 -10.83 4.73 -3.59
N VAL A 176 -11.71 5.28 -2.75
CA VAL A 176 -12.28 4.58 -1.58
C VAL A 176 -13.16 3.41 -2.02
N VAL A 177 -14.05 3.64 -2.98
CA VAL A 177 -14.97 2.61 -3.49
C VAL A 177 -14.20 1.52 -4.24
N VAL A 178 -13.22 1.90 -5.06
CA VAL A 178 -12.39 0.92 -5.78
C VAL A 178 -11.52 0.10 -4.81
N ARG A 179 -10.91 0.75 -3.80
CA ARG A 179 -10.20 0.03 -2.73
C ARG A 179 -11.11 -0.97 -2.03
N ASP A 180 -12.31 -0.55 -1.62
CA ASP A 180 -13.25 -1.43 -0.92
C ASP A 180 -13.67 -2.62 -1.78
N ALA A 181 -13.86 -2.39 -3.09
CA ALA A 181 -14.15 -3.46 -4.04
C ALA A 181 -12.98 -4.45 -4.21
N ILE A 182 -11.74 -3.95 -4.32
CA ILE A 182 -10.53 -4.79 -4.37
C ILE A 182 -10.37 -5.60 -3.07
N ASN A 183 -10.57 -4.96 -1.91
CA ASN A 183 -10.47 -5.62 -0.61
C ASN A 183 -11.49 -6.75 -0.47
N ALA A 184 -12.72 -6.57 -0.97
CA ALA A 184 -13.77 -7.60 -0.95
C ALA A 184 -13.55 -8.73 -1.97
N HIS A 185 -12.38 -8.81 -2.62
CA HIS A 185 -12.11 -9.75 -3.70
C HIS A 185 -13.22 -9.75 -4.77
N ALA A 186 -13.88 -8.60 -4.96
CA ALA A 186 -14.85 -8.47 -6.02
C ALA A 186 -14.08 -8.81 -7.29
N ASN A 187 -14.50 -9.86 -7.97
CA ASN A 187 -13.92 -10.22 -9.26
C ASN A 187 -14.45 -9.20 -10.25
N LEU A 188 -13.86 -8.01 -10.22
CA LEU A 188 -14.30 -6.82 -10.95
C LEU A 188 -14.20 -7.02 -12.47
N MET A 189 -13.63 -8.14 -12.92
CA MET A 189 -13.11 -8.33 -14.26
C MET A 189 -13.26 -9.76 -14.81
N SER A 190 -14.01 -10.67 -14.18
CA SER A 190 -14.40 -11.90 -14.91
C SER A 190 -15.18 -11.52 -16.16
N GLU A 191 -14.92 -12.17 -17.29
CA GLU A 191 -15.46 -11.87 -18.63
C GLU A 191 -17.00 -12.00 -18.77
N GLY A 192 -17.77 -11.96 -17.66
CA GLY A 192 -19.22 -12.08 -17.62
C GLY A 192 -19.98 -10.87 -17.08
N TRP A 193 -19.33 -9.75 -16.77
CA TRP A 193 -20.01 -8.54 -16.22
C TRP A 193 -20.51 -7.53 -17.27
N ILE A 194 -20.65 -7.97 -18.52
CA ILE A 194 -21.43 -7.26 -19.55
C ILE A 194 -22.45 -8.24 -20.14
N GLY A 195 -23.53 -8.44 -19.38
CA GLY A 195 -24.77 -9.03 -19.83
C GLY A 195 -25.85 -7.95 -19.92
N LEU A 196 -25.66 -7.02 -20.85
CA LEU A 196 -26.72 -6.31 -21.56
C LEU A 196 -26.41 -6.40 -23.05
#